data_AF-A0A1T4ZNM8-F1
#
_entry.id   AF-A0A1T4ZNM8-F1
#
_cell.length_a   1.000
_cell.length_b   1.000
_cell.length_c   1.000
_cell.angle_alpha   90.00
_cell.angle_beta   90.00
_cell.angle_gamma   90.00
#
_symmetry.space_group_name_H-M   'P 1'
#
loop_
_entity.id
_entity.type
_entity.pdbx_description
1 polymer ?
#
loop_
_entity_poly.entity_id
_entity_poly.type
_entity_poly.pdbx_seq_one_letter_code
_entity_poly.pdbx_strand_id
1 'polypeptide(L)' 'MIMNKVLLDLNNPVFQQDLFALPKPESLAVLKTLKKISQLTWQQLYEDQGLK' A
#
# COMPACT_ATOMS: atom_id res chain seq x y z
N MET A 1 -19.34 -14.24 -4.58
CA MET A 1 -17.93 -14.27 -4.11
C MET A 1 -17.75 -13.09 -3.18
N ILE A 2 -17.28 -13.30 -1.94
CA ILE A 2 -17.01 -12.17 -1.03
C ILE A 2 -15.76 -11.45 -1.58
N MET A 3 -15.93 -10.20 -2.01
CA MET A 3 -14.83 -9.38 -2.52
C MET A 3 -14.09 -8.76 -1.33
N ASN A 4 -13.18 -9.51 -0.73
CA ASN A 4 -12.41 -9.04 0.42
C ASN A 4 -11.46 -7.91 0.00
N LYS A 5 -11.50 -6.82 0.78
CA LYS A 5 -10.52 -5.75 0.68
C LYS A 5 -9.12 -6.26 1.03
N VAL A 6 -8.10 -5.64 0.45
CA VAL A 6 -6.71 -5.94 0.76
C VAL A 6 -6.40 -5.46 2.18
N LEU A 7 -5.75 -6.31 2.95
CA LEU A 7 -5.20 -5.96 4.26
C LEU A 7 -3.70 -5.73 4.10
N LEU A 8 -3.20 -4.66 4.72
CA LEU A 8 -1.78 -4.30 4.70
C LEU A 8 -1.15 -4.71 6.03
N ASP A 9 -0.15 -5.57 5.98
CA ASP A 9 0.74 -5.80 7.12
C ASP A 9 1.91 -4.83 7.05
N LEU A 10 1.88 -3.81 7.91
CA LEU A 10 2.91 -2.78 7.99
C LEU A 10 3.91 -3.05 9.13
N ASN A 11 3.87 -4.22 9.75
CA ASN A 11 4.67 -4.55 10.94
C ASN A 11 6.03 -5.18 10.61
N ASN A 12 6.37 -5.33 9.33
CA ASN A 12 7.69 -5.78 8.96
C ASN A 12 8.75 -4.73 9.41
N PRO A 13 9.75 -5.10 10.21
CA PRO A 13 10.70 -4.13 10.78
C PRO A 13 11.57 -3.44 9.73
N VAL A 14 11.92 -4.14 8.64
CA VAL A 14 12.69 -3.56 7.52
C VAL A 14 11.84 -2.50 6.80
N PHE A 15 10.58 -2.84 6.51
CA PHE A 15 9.65 -1.88 5.89
C PHE A 15 9.47 -0.62 6.75
N GLN A 16 9.33 -0.77 8.07
CA GLN A 16 9.17 0.37 8.97
C GLN A 16 10.42 1.25 9.01
N GLN A 17 11.60 0.64 9.09
CA GLN A 17 12.86 1.37 9.04
C GLN A 17 12.98 2.18 7.74
N ASP A 18 12.67 1.56 6.60
CA ASP A 18 12.71 2.23 5.30
C ASP A 18 11.67 3.34 5.20
N LEU A 19 10.43 3.09 5.64
CA LEU A 19 9.35 4.07 5.64
C LEU A 19 9.71 5.32 6.45
N PHE A 20 10.33 5.16 7.62
CA PHE A 20 10.70 6.29 8.48
C PHE A 20 11.94 7.05 7.98
N ALA A 21 12.76 6.42 7.13
CA ALA A 21 13.91 7.07 6.52
C ALA A 21 13.57 7.92 5.28
N LEU A 22 12.34 7.81 4.75
CA LEU A 22 11.94 8.54 3.54
C LEU A 22 11.85 10.05 3.78
N PRO A 23 12.32 10.88 2.83
CA PRO A 23 12.04 12.31 2.88
C PRO A 23 10.54 12.58 2.72
N LYS A 24 10.12 13.80 3.08
CA LYS A 24 8.71 14.19 3.17
C LYS A 24 7.89 13.94 1.88
N PRO A 25 8.37 14.27 0.66
CA PRO A 25 7.57 14.03 -0.54
C PRO A 25 7.36 12.54 -0.83
N GLU A 26 8.38 11.72 -0.60
CA GLU A 26 8.35 10.27 -0.81
C GLU A 26 7.46 9.59 0.25
N SER A 27 7.57 10.01 1.52
CA SER A 27 6.70 9.56 2.60
C SER A 27 5.22 9.79 2.28
N LEU A 28 4.89 10.97 1.76
CA LEU A 28 3.52 11.30 1.37
C LEU A 28 3.03 10.45 0.18
N ALA A 29 3.91 10.19 -0.79
CA ALA A 29 3.59 9.33 -1.93
C ALA A 29 3.31 7.89 -1.48
N VAL A 30 4.16 7.32 -0.62
CA VAL A 30 3.97 5.98 -0.06
C VAL A 30 2.67 5.89 0.72
N LEU A 31 2.38 6.85 1.60
CA LEU A 31 1.12 6.88 2.36
C LEU A 31 -0.11 6.94 1.45
N LYS A 32 -0.07 7.70 0.35
CA LYS A 32 -1.15 7.75 -0.65
C LYS A 32 -1.34 6.37 -1.31
N THR A 33 -0.25 5.70 -1.67
CA THR A 33 -0.28 4.37 -2.26
C THR A 33 -0.85 3.32 -1.30
N LEU A 34 -0.38 3.27 -0.05
CA LEU A 34 -0.92 2.38 0.98
C LEU A 34 -2.41 2.63 1.20
N LYS A 35 -2.83 3.90 1.28
CA LYS A 35 -4.25 4.26 1.40
C LYS A 35 -5.05 3.75 0.20
N LYS A 36 -4.56 3.94 -1.04
CA LYS A 36 -5.20 3.41 -2.26
C LYS A 36 -5.37 1.89 -2.15
N ILE A 37 -4.30 1.16 -1.88
CA ILE A 37 -4.32 -0.32 -1.81
C ILE A 37 -5.32 -0.83 -0.76
N SER A 38 -5.37 -0.21 0.42
CA SER A 38 -6.31 -0.60 1.50
C SER A 38 -7.80 -0.45 1.13
N GLN A 39 -8.11 0.30 0.07
CA GLN A 39 -9.47 0.51 -0.41
C GLN A 39 -9.85 -0.46 -1.54
N LEU A 40 -8.87 -1.12 -2.15
CA LEU A 40 -9.08 -2.08 -3.23
C LEU A 40 -9.44 -3.45 -2.69
N THR A 41 -10.18 -4.20 -3.50
CA THR A 41 -10.30 -5.65 -3.37
C THR A 41 -9.14 -6.33 -4.08
N TRP A 42 -8.87 -7.60 -3.77
CA TRP A 42 -7.80 -8.36 -4.44
C TRP A 42 -7.94 -8.36 -5.97
N GLN A 43 -9.16 -8.54 -6.49
CA GLN A 43 -9.40 -8.50 -7.93
C GLN A 43 -9.04 -7.13 -8.52
N GLN A 44 -9.53 -6.03 -7.92
CA GLN A 44 -9.23 -4.69 -8.39
C GLN A 44 -7.73 -4.38 -8.31
N LEU A 45 -7.04 -4.88 -7.28
CA LEU A 45 -5.59 -4.74 -7.15
C LEU A 45 -4.84 -5.43 -8.31
N TYR A 46 -5.25 -6.65 -8.68
CA TYR A 46 -4.65 -7.37 -9.82
C TYR A 46 -4.91 -6.70 -11.18
N GLU A 47 -6.04 -6.01 -11.32
CA GLU A 47 -6.43 -5.29 -12.54
C GLU A 47 -5.86 -3.86 -12.61
N ASP A 48 -5.42 -3.29 -11.49
CA ASP A 48 -4.89 -1.92 -11.40
C ASP A 48 -3.56 -1.79 -12.17
N GLN A 49 -3.55 -0.98 -13.22
CA GLN A 49 -2.36 -0.74 -14.05
C GLN A 49 -1.37 0.26 -13.43
N GLY A 50 -1.74 0.93 -12.34
CA GLY A 50 -0.93 1.96 -11.69
C GLY A 50 -0.06 1.44 -10.54
N LEU A 51 -0.03 0.13 -10.30
CA LEU A 51 0.81 -0.56 -9.32
C LEU A 51 1.75 -1.59 -9.97
N LYS A 52 1.87 -1.58 -11.30
CA LYS A 52 2.89 -2.33 -12.06
C LYS A 52 4.17 -1.54 -12.22
#